data_AF-A0A3N7CXA9-F1
#
_entry.id   AF-A0A3N7CXA9-F1
#
_cell.length_a   1.000
_cell.length_b   1.000
_cell.length_c   1.000
_cell.angle_alpha   90.00
_cell.angle_beta   90.00
_cell.angle_gamma   90.00
#
_symmetry.space_group_name_H-M   'P 1'
#
loop_
_entity.id
_entity.type
_entity.pdbx_description
1 polymer ?
#
loop_
_entity_poly.entity_id
_entity_poly.type
_entity_poly.pdbx_seq_one_letter_code
_entity_poly.pdbx_strand_id
1 'polypeptide(L)'
;MKPVFQDKFVKYALDGITKIERGNCFPACIASLVEVPLNQVPNIEELYDCYAWFEVLCAWLEHKGFSYEISTKEECEASNEYYMVSGQSPRGNFNHIVIYKNGTLAHDPHPDGTGLSSEVDYEYLKRIK
;
A
#
# COMPACT_ATOMS: atom_id res chain seq x y z
N MET A 1 -1.23 -12.03 -8.25
CA MET A 1 -0.35 -11.18 -7.43
C MET A 1 0.98 -11.87 -7.26
N LYS A 2 2.07 -11.09 -7.18
CA LYS A 2 3.41 -11.57 -6.84
C LYS A 2 3.89 -10.84 -5.60
N PRO A 3 4.14 -11.52 -4.46
CA PRO A 3 4.56 -10.83 -3.23
C PRO A 3 5.80 -9.95 -3.41
N VAL A 4 5.71 -8.70 -2.95
CA VAL A 4 6.79 -7.72 -2.86
C VAL A 4 6.87 -7.24 -1.42
N PHE A 5 8.05 -7.34 -0.80
CA PHE A 5 8.30 -6.82 0.54
C PHE A 5 8.66 -5.34 0.48
N GLN A 6 8.32 -4.60 1.53
CA GLN A 6 8.72 -3.21 1.68
C GLN A 6 10.24 -3.10 1.91
N ASP A 7 10.77 -1.97 1.48
CA ASP A 7 12.07 -1.47 1.90
C ASP A 7 11.89 -0.41 2.99
N LYS A 8 13.03 0.03 3.54
CA LYS A 8 13.12 1.20 4.39
C LYS A 8 14.00 2.26 3.73
N PHE A 9 13.64 3.52 3.94
CA PHE A 9 14.40 4.66 3.46
C PHE A 9 14.44 5.76 4.52
N VAL A 10 15.40 6.68 4.35
CA VAL A 10 15.61 7.80 5.26
C VAL A 10 15.18 9.09 4.58
N LYS A 11 14.31 9.84 5.24
CA LYS A 11 13.97 11.23 4.92
C LYS A 11 14.62 12.14 5.96
N TYR A 12 14.96 13.37 5.56
CA TYR A 12 15.42 14.39 6.49
C TYR A 12 14.26 15.31 6.85
N ALA A 13 14.17 15.71 8.12
CA ALA A 13 13.25 16.75 8.56
C ALA A 13 13.62 18.11 7.94
N LEU A 14 12.77 19.11 8.15
CA LEU A 14 12.99 20.47 7.62
C LEU A 14 14.28 21.13 8.15
N ASP A 15 14.79 20.67 9.30
CA ASP A 15 16.08 21.11 9.83
C ASP A 15 17.30 20.62 9.03
N GLY A 16 17.09 19.70 8.08
CA GLY A 16 18.13 19.09 7.25
C GLY A 16 19.08 18.15 8.00
N ILE A 17 18.87 17.90 9.29
CA ILE A 17 19.77 17.15 10.17
C ILE A 17 19.07 15.91 10.72
N THR A 18 17.83 16.04 11.16
CA THR A 18 17.08 14.97 11.79
C THR A 18 16.68 13.93 10.76
N LYS A 19 17.19 12.71 10.93
CA LYS A 19 16.86 11.55 10.10
C LYS A 19 15.57 10.89 10.57
N ILE A 20 14.70 10.60 9.63
CA ILE A 20 13.40 9.97 9.85
C ILE A 20 13.36 8.72 8.97
N GLU A 21 13.24 7.55 9.61
CA GLU A 21 13.06 6.28 8.90
C GLU A 21 11.59 6.11 8.49
N ARG A 22 11.38 5.69 7.25
CA ARG A 22 10.06 5.41 6.65
C ARG A 22 10.09 4.08 5.92
N GLY A 23 8.93 3.44 5.83
CA GLY A 23 8.71 2.25 5.02
C GLY A 23 7.80 2.58 3.84
N ASN A 24 7.89 1.80 2.76
CA ASN A 24 7.05 1.94 1.57
C ASN A 24 6.04 0.78 1.46
N CYS A 25 5.36 0.46 2.56
CA CYS A 25 4.37 -0.63 2.61
C CYS A 25 3.26 -0.47 1.56
N PHE A 26 2.78 0.75 1.33
CA PHE A 26 1.76 1.04 0.32
C PHE A 26 2.23 0.78 -1.11
N PRO A 27 3.37 1.35 -1.57
CA PRO A 27 3.96 0.99 -2.86
C PRO A 27 4.26 -0.50 -3.01
N ALA A 28 4.64 -1.20 -1.93
CA ALA A 28 4.89 -2.64 -1.96
C ALA A 28 3.62 -3.47 -2.16
N CYS A 29 2.50 -3.08 -1.56
CA CYS A 29 1.20 -3.69 -1.83
C CYS A 29 0.78 -3.46 -3.29
N ILE A 30 0.89 -2.23 -3.80
CA ILE A 30 0.59 -1.91 -5.20
C ILE A 30 1.49 -2.69 -6.15
N ALA A 31 2.80 -2.74 -5.89
CA ALA A 31 3.77 -3.50 -6.68
C ALA A 31 3.39 -4.98 -6.75
N SER A 32 2.89 -5.53 -5.62
CA SER A 32 2.47 -6.93 -5.54
C SER A 32 1.24 -7.24 -6.39
N LEU A 33 0.27 -6.32 -6.42
CA LEU A 33 -0.98 -6.46 -7.16
C LEU A 33 -0.80 -6.22 -8.67
N VAL A 34 0.01 -5.22 -9.04
CA VAL A 34 0.33 -4.85 -10.43
C VAL A 34 1.45 -5.73 -11.01
N GLU A 35 2.14 -6.49 -10.17
CA GLU A 35 3.21 -7.45 -10.51
C GLU A 35 4.45 -6.81 -11.15
N VAL A 36 4.85 -5.66 -10.61
CA VAL A 36 6.06 -4.92 -11.02
C VAL A 36 7.09 -4.85 -9.88
N PRO A 37 8.37 -4.57 -10.17
CA PRO A 37 9.36 -4.27 -9.13
C PRO A 37 8.95 -3.05 -8.28
N LEU A 38 9.28 -3.07 -6.98
CA LEU A 38 8.94 -2.00 -6.02
C LEU A 38 9.36 -0.60 -6.50
N ASN A 39 10.57 -0.49 -7.06
CA ASN A 39 11.12 0.78 -7.54
C ASN A 39 10.41 1.35 -8.78
N GLN A 40 9.43 0.65 -9.37
CA GLN A 40 8.59 1.18 -10.43
C GLN A 40 7.32 1.87 -9.93
N VAL A 41 6.92 1.63 -8.67
CA VAL A 41 5.73 2.24 -8.08
C VAL A 41 6.12 3.61 -7.53
N PRO A 42 5.39 4.69 -7.89
CA PRO A 42 5.62 6.00 -7.29
C PRO A 42 5.42 5.95 -5.78
N ASN A 43 6.41 6.40 -5.02
CA ASN A 43 6.37 6.54 -3.55
C ASN A 43 6.26 8.02 -3.18
N ILE A 44 5.28 8.71 -3.77
CA ILE A 44 5.19 10.17 -3.71
C ILE A 44 4.66 10.63 -2.35
N GLU A 45 3.72 9.88 -1.79
CA GLU A 45 3.07 10.10 -0.50
C GLU A 45 4.06 10.19 0.67
N GLU A 46 5.17 9.46 0.61
CA GLU A 46 6.21 9.54 1.64
C GLU A 46 7.34 10.51 1.28
N LEU A 47 7.74 10.57 0.00
CA LEU A 47 8.91 11.33 -0.43
C LEU A 47 8.63 12.83 -0.52
N TYR A 48 7.42 13.22 -0.88
CA TYR A 48 7.05 14.60 -1.16
C TYR A 48 5.84 15.03 -0.33
N ASP A 49 5.91 16.25 0.22
CA ASP A 49 4.76 16.87 0.88
C ASP A 49 3.93 17.60 -0.19
N CYS A 50 3.18 16.84 -0.99
CA CYS A 50 2.39 17.39 -2.08
C CYS A 50 0.95 16.85 -2.07
N TYR A 51 -0.03 17.72 -2.31
CA TYR A 51 -1.44 17.31 -2.34
C TYR A 51 -1.82 16.46 -3.55
N ALA A 52 -1.02 16.51 -4.63
CA ALA A 52 -1.31 15.83 -5.89
C ALA A 52 -0.81 14.37 -5.96
N TRP A 53 -0.24 13.82 -4.88
CA TRP A 53 0.36 12.49 -4.89
C TRP A 53 -0.60 11.40 -5.39
N PHE A 54 -1.87 11.49 -4.98
CA PHE A 54 -2.88 10.49 -5.33
C PHE A 54 -3.27 10.57 -6.81
N GLU A 55 -3.34 11.77 -7.39
CA GLU A 55 -3.60 11.96 -8.82
C GLU A 55 -2.49 11.32 -9.67
N VAL A 56 -1.23 11.49 -9.25
CA VAL A 56 -0.08 10.87 -9.93
C VAL A 56 -0.12 9.34 -9.80
N LEU A 57 -0.50 8.82 -8.63
CA LEU A 57 -0.68 7.38 -8.45
C LEU A 57 -1.78 6.84 -9.37
N CYS A 58 -2.95 7.47 -9.41
CA CYS A 58 -4.06 7.06 -10.28
C CYS A 58 -3.65 7.10 -11.75
N ALA A 59 -3.01 8.18 -12.23
CA ALA A 59 -2.52 8.25 -13.61
C ALA A 59 -1.51 7.14 -13.94
N TRP A 60 -0.62 6.82 -12.99
CA TRP A 60 0.31 5.70 -13.16
C TRP A 60 -0.40 4.35 -13.19
N LEU A 61 -1.38 4.12 -12.31
CA LEU A 61 -2.20 2.90 -12.28
C LEU A 61 -2.98 2.72 -13.58
N GLU A 62 -3.60 3.79 -14.09
CA GLU A 62 -4.33 3.78 -15.36
C GLU A 62 -3.41 3.37 -16.52
N HIS A 63 -2.18 3.91 -16.56
CA HIS A 63 -1.18 3.50 -17.54
C HIS A 63 -0.76 2.01 -17.40
N LYS A 64 -0.88 1.43 -16.20
CA LYS A 64 -0.69 0.00 -15.95
C LYS A 64 -1.96 -0.84 -16.20
N GLY A 65 -3.07 -0.21 -16.59
CA GLY A 65 -4.35 -0.88 -16.85
C GLY A 65 -5.16 -1.17 -15.59
N PHE A 66 -5.01 -0.35 -14.54
CA PHE A 66 -5.73 -0.50 -13.28
C PHE A 66 -6.42 0.82 -12.85
N SER A 67 -7.58 0.72 -12.20
CA SER A 67 -8.22 1.79 -11.45
C SER A 67 -8.08 1.55 -9.94
N TYR A 68 -8.10 2.62 -9.15
CA TYR A 68 -8.12 2.56 -7.68
C TYR A 68 -9.54 2.78 -7.17
N GLU A 69 -10.03 1.91 -6.29
CA GLU A 69 -11.39 2.00 -5.75
C GLU A 69 -11.40 1.74 -4.24
N ILE A 70 -12.15 2.55 -3.50
CA ILE A 70 -12.47 2.30 -2.08
C ILE A 70 -13.75 1.48 -2.02
N SER A 71 -13.83 0.52 -1.10
CA SER A 71 -14.96 -0.39 -0.95
C SER A 71 -15.24 -0.66 0.53
N THR A 72 -16.35 -1.35 0.84
CA THR A 72 -16.61 -1.80 2.21
C THR A 72 -15.93 -3.14 2.51
N LYS A 73 -15.81 -3.48 3.79
CA LYS A 73 -15.32 -4.78 4.24
C LYS A 73 -16.09 -5.93 3.59
N GLU A 74 -17.42 -5.86 3.63
CA GLU A 74 -18.32 -6.93 3.19
C GLU A 74 -18.19 -7.16 1.67
N GLU A 75 -18.08 -6.09 0.89
CA GLU A 75 -17.83 -6.16 -0.56
C GLU A 75 -16.47 -6.79 -0.86
N CYS A 76 -15.43 -6.38 -0.12
CA CYS A 76 -14.09 -6.95 -0.18
C CYS A 76 -14.06 -8.46 0.10
N GLU A 77 -14.64 -8.89 1.21
CA GLU A 77 -14.66 -10.30 1.63
C GLU A 77 -15.49 -11.17 0.67
N ALA A 78 -16.54 -10.62 0.07
CA ALA A 78 -17.35 -11.30 -0.94
C ALA A 78 -16.66 -11.36 -2.31
N SER A 79 -15.67 -10.50 -2.58
CA SER A 79 -14.93 -10.53 -3.83
C SER A 79 -13.86 -11.61 -3.80
N ASN A 80 -13.83 -12.47 -4.82
CA ASN A 80 -12.77 -13.47 -4.97
C ASN A 80 -11.42 -12.87 -5.45
N GLU A 81 -11.25 -11.56 -5.28
CA GLU A 81 -10.13 -10.75 -5.72
C GLU A 81 -9.16 -10.47 -4.56
N TYR A 82 -7.93 -10.08 -4.90
CA TYR A 82 -7.03 -9.51 -3.90
C TYR A 82 -7.37 -8.04 -3.67
N TYR A 83 -7.33 -7.59 -2.42
CA TYR A 83 -7.61 -6.21 -2.02
C TYR A 83 -6.63 -5.77 -0.94
N MET A 84 -6.43 -4.47 -0.82
CA MET A 84 -5.60 -3.86 0.22
C MET A 84 -6.46 -3.51 1.42
N VAL A 85 -5.88 -3.65 2.61
CA VAL A 85 -6.50 -3.28 3.88
C VAL A 85 -5.51 -2.43 4.66
N SER A 86 -5.93 -1.24 5.07
CA SER A 86 -5.13 -0.34 5.90
C SER A 86 -5.59 -0.46 7.36
N GLY A 87 -4.70 -0.12 8.30
CA GLY A 87 -5.09 0.01 9.70
C GLY A 87 -3.92 0.10 10.67
N GLN A 88 -4.19 -0.17 11.94
CA GLN A 88 -3.20 0.00 13.01
C GLN A 88 -2.11 -1.07 12.92
N SER A 89 -0.85 -0.64 12.88
CA SER A 89 0.29 -1.54 12.96
C SER A 89 0.43 -2.12 14.38
N PRO A 90 0.65 -3.44 14.55
CA PRO A 90 1.04 -4.04 15.84
C PRO A 90 2.45 -3.63 16.29
N ARG A 91 3.24 -3.01 15.40
CA ARG A 91 4.66 -2.71 15.60
C ARG A 91 4.92 -1.31 16.15
N GLY A 92 3.88 -0.52 16.40
CA GLY A 92 4.00 0.83 16.95
C GLY A 92 2.81 1.71 16.60
N ASN A 93 2.88 2.99 16.97
CA ASN A 93 1.80 3.95 16.78
C ASN A 93 1.81 4.57 15.37
N PHE A 94 1.61 3.75 14.34
CA PHE A 94 1.52 4.18 12.95
C PHE A 94 0.61 3.24 12.14
N ASN A 95 0.10 3.74 11.02
CA ASN A 95 -0.70 2.94 10.09
C ASN A 95 0.16 2.03 9.24
N HIS A 96 -0.39 0.89 8.84
CA HIS A 96 0.21 -0.08 7.96
C HIS A 96 -0.83 -0.56 6.95
N ILE A 97 -0.37 -1.08 5.82
CA ILE A 97 -1.24 -1.64 4.79
C ILE A 97 -0.74 -3.01 4.34
N VAL A 98 -1.69 -3.91 4.12
CA VAL A 98 -1.48 -5.32 3.79
C VAL A 98 -2.45 -5.74 2.69
N ILE A 99 -2.25 -6.92 2.11
CA ILE A 99 -3.14 -7.49 1.10
C ILE A 99 -3.92 -8.64 1.70
N TYR A 100 -5.22 -8.60 1.52
CA TYR A 100 -6.15 -9.66 1.89
C TYR A 100 -6.74 -10.34 0.65
N LYS A 101 -7.29 -11.52 0.87
CA LYS A 101 -8.19 -12.22 -0.06
C LYS A 101 -9.21 -13.01 0.74
N ASN A 102 -10.49 -12.91 0.37
CA ASN A 102 -11.59 -13.65 0.99
C ASN A 102 -11.60 -13.54 2.53
N GLY A 103 -11.39 -12.33 3.08
CA GLY A 103 -11.37 -12.09 4.53
C GLY A 103 -10.12 -12.56 5.26
N THR A 104 -9.07 -13.00 4.55
CA THR A 104 -7.84 -13.51 5.15
C THR A 104 -6.62 -12.73 4.67
N LEU A 105 -5.66 -12.53 5.57
CA LEU A 105 -4.36 -11.95 5.24
C LEU A 105 -3.65 -12.83 4.20
N ALA A 106 -3.42 -12.28 3.01
CA ALA A 106 -2.75 -12.95 1.91
C ALA A 106 -1.27 -12.58 1.82
N HIS A 107 -0.93 -11.32 2.11
CA HIS A 107 0.45 -10.83 2.12
C HIS A 107 0.57 -9.59 3.02
N ASP A 108 1.59 -9.58 3.86
CA ASP A 108 2.03 -8.38 4.58
C ASP A 108 3.38 -7.96 3.98
N PRO A 109 3.52 -6.74 3.42
CA PRO A 109 4.78 -6.29 2.86
C PRO A 109 5.87 -6.13 3.93
N HIS A 110 5.52 -6.05 5.21
CA HIS A 110 6.49 -6.09 6.29
C HIS A 110 7.06 -7.52 6.46
N PRO A 111 8.40 -7.70 6.56
CA PRO A 111 9.02 -9.04 6.60
C PRO A 111 8.62 -9.94 7.77
N ASP A 112 8.02 -9.40 8.84
CA ASP A 112 7.56 -10.19 9.98
C ASP A 112 6.23 -10.92 9.72
N GLY A 113 5.45 -10.48 8.73
CA GLY A 113 4.19 -11.11 8.36
C GLY A 113 3.04 -10.95 9.34
N THR A 114 3.15 -10.09 10.37
CA THR A 114 2.21 -10.10 11.51
C THR A 114 0.80 -9.56 11.17
N GLY A 115 0.63 -8.79 10.08
CA GLY A 115 -0.66 -8.23 9.69
C GLY A 115 -1.02 -6.93 10.42
N LEU A 116 -2.29 -6.73 10.78
CA LEU A 116 -2.80 -5.52 11.44
C LEU A 116 -3.36 -5.83 12.83
N SER A 117 -3.29 -4.85 13.75
CA SER A 117 -4.00 -4.92 15.04
C SER A 117 -5.47 -4.55 14.91
N SER A 118 -5.82 -3.67 13.98
CA SER A 118 -7.19 -3.33 13.62
C SER A 118 -7.25 -2.86 12.17
N GLU A 119 -8.33 -3.20 11.49
CA GLU A 119 -8.61 -2.84 10.09
C GLU A 119 -9.42 -1.54 10.03
N VAL A 120 -9.17 -0.69 9.04
CA VAL A 120 -9.82 0.63 8.90
C VAL A 120 -10.39 0.79 7.50
N ASP A 121 -9.54 0.88 6.46
CA ASP A 121 -9.97 1.09 5.08
C ASP A 121 -9.73 -0.15 4.21
N TYR A 122 -10.56 -0.28 3.16
CA TYR A 122 -10.57 -1.41 2.23
C TYR A 122 -10.57 -0.90 0.79
N GLU A 123 -9.62 -1.39 0.00
CA GLU A 123 -9.28 -0.76 -1.28
C GLU A 123 -8.93 -1.80 -2.35
N TYR A 124 -9.25 -1.52 -3.60
CA TYR A 124 -8.94 -2.37 -4.75
C TYR A 124 -8.06 -1.68 -5.77
N LEU A 125 -7.29 -2.52 -6.48
CA LEU A 125 -6.88 -2.23 -7.84
C LEU A 125 -7.71 -3.08 -8.80
N LYS A 126 -8.63 -2.47 -9.55
CA LYS A 126 -9.44 -3.19 -10.55
C LYS A 126 -8.77 -3.07 -11.92
N ARG A 127 -8.75 -4.15 -12.70
CA ARG A 127 -8.28 -4.08 -14.09
C ARG A 127 -9.27 -3.27 -14.93
N ILE A 128 -8.76 -2.29 -15.66
CA ILE A 128 -9.50 -1.55 -16.68
C ILE A 128 -9.62 -2.48 -17.90
N LYS A 129 -10.86 -2.68 -18.38
CA LYS A 129 -11.17 -3.52 -19.54
C LYS A 129 -10.81 -2.86 -20.85
#